data_AF-A0A243CSQ0-F1
#
_entry.id   AF-A0A243CSQ0-F1
#
_cell.length_a   1.000
_cell.length_b   1.000
_cell.length_c   1.000
_cell.angle_alpha   90.00
_cell.angle_beta   90.00
_cell.angle_gamma   90.00
#
_symmetry.space_group_name_H-M   'P 1'
#
loop_
_entity.id
_entity.type
_entity.pdbx_description
1 polymer ?
#
loop_
_entity_poly.entity_id
_entity_poly.type
_entity_poly.pdbx_seq_one_letter_code
_entity_poly.pdbx_strand_id
1 'polypeptide(L)' 'MKIPKIIMVIIVVISIAVGLMGPYSIKEKIVYTFGVVFWGAMAIGAINLMEYIKRRMSK' A
#
# COMPACT_ATOMS: atom_id res chain seq x y z
N MET A 1 1.07 2.34 15.60
CA MET A 1 1.80 2.52 14.31
C MET A 1 2.13 4.00 14.16
N LYS A 2 3.30 4.37 13.61
CA LYS A 2 3.59 5.79 13.32
C LYS A 2 2.54 6.34 12.35
N ILE A 3 2.14 7.60 12.52
CA ILE A 3 1.12 8.29 11.70
C ILE A 3 1.28 8.03 10.18
N PRO A 4 2.50 8.05 9.59
CA PRO A 4 2.68 7.79 8.16
C PRO A 4 2.22 6.39 7.71
N LYS A 5 2.41 5.35 8.53
CA LYS A 5 1.97 3.99 8.20
C LYS A 5 0.44 3.87 8.17
N ILE A 6 -0.23 4.55 9.10
CA ILE A 6 -1.70 4.53 9.20
C ILE A 6 -2.29 5.20 7.97
N ILE A 7 -1.78 6.38 7.60
CA ILE A 7 -2.21 7.11 6.40
C ILE A 7 -2.01 6.23 5.15
N MET A 8 -0.88 5.54 5.04
CA MET A 8 -0.59 4.72 3.86
C MET A 8 -1.52 3.51 3.73
N VAL A 9 -1.85 2.85 4.84
CA VAL A 9 -2.85 1.77 4.85
C VAL A 9 -4.22 2.29 4.42
N ILE A 10 -4.65 3.45 4.94
CA ILE A 10 -5.93 4.07 4.57
C ILE A 10 -5.98 4.38 3.07
N ILE A 11 -4.90 4.94 2.51
CA ILE A 11 -4.82 5.24 1.07
C ILE A 11 -4.95 3.96 0.24
N VAL A 12 -4.23 2.89 0.60
CA VAL A 12 -4.31 1.60 -0.11
C VAL A 12 -5.75 1.04 -0.08
N VAL A 13 -6.42 1.09 1.07
CA VAL A 13 -7.81 0.64 1.22
C VAL A 13 -8.76 1.45 0.34
N ILE A 14 -8.61 2.79 0.31
CA ILE A 14 -9.41 3.67 -0.54
C ILE A 14 -9.16 3.36 -2.01
N SER A 15 -7.90 3.19 -2.44
CA SER A 15 -7.57 2.84 -3.82
C SER A 15 -8.19 1.51 -4.26
N ILE A 16 -8.21 0.51 -3.37
CA ILE A 16 -8.89 -0.77 -3.65
C ILE A 16 -10.40 -0.55 -3.85
N ALA A 17 -11.05 0.22 -2.97
CA ALA A 17 -12.47 0.54 -3.08
C ALA A 17 -12.79 1.26 -4.41
N VAL A 18 -11.96 2.23 -4.81
CA VAL A 18 -12.09 2.94 -6.08
C VAL A 18 -11.92 2.00 -7.27
N GLY A 19 -10.95 1.08 -7.23
CA GLY A 19 -10.78 0.07 -8.29
C GLY A 19 -11.99 -0.85 -8.46
N LEU A 20 -12.59 -1.26 -7.34
CA LEU A 20 -13.77 -2.11 -7.33
C LEU A 20 -15.04 -1.38 -7.75
N MET A 21 -15.17 -0.08 -7.48
CA MET A 21 -16.34 0.73 -7.84
C MET A 21 -16.23 1.42 -9.22
N GLY A 22 -15.02 1.57 -9.77
CA GLY A 22 -14.80 2.23 -11.06
C GLY A 22 -15.44 1.49 -12.25
N PRO A 23 -15.77 2.17 -13.36
CA PRO A 23 -16.44 1.60 -14.53
C PRO A 23 -15.49 0.76 -15.42
N TYR A 24 -14.69 -0.10 -14.80
CA TYR A 24 -13.73 -0.98 -15.47
C TYR A 24 -14.35 -2.34 -15.80
N SER A 25 -13.82 -3.01 -16.81
CA SER A 25 -14.17 -4.42 -17.05
C SER A 25 -13.68 -5.32 -15.91
N ILE A 26 -14.29 -6.49 -15.71
CA ILE A 26 -13.91 -7.43 -14.62
C ILE A 26 -12.43 -7.78 -14.65
N LYS A 27 -11.85 -7.98 -15.85
CA LYS A 27 -10.43 -8.28 -16.02
C LYS A 27 -9.54 -7.12 -15.55
N GLU A 28 -9.89 -5.89 -15.94
CA GLU A 28 -9.15 -4.69 -15.54
C GLU A 28 -9.29 -4.42 -14.04
N LYS A 29 -10.48 -4.63 -13.46
CA LYS A 29 -10.68 -4.53 -12.00
C LYS A 29 -9.74 -5.45 -11.24
N ILE A 30 -9.64 -6.72 -11.66
CA ILE A 30 -8.75 -7.69 -11.03
C ILE A 30 -7.30 -7.23 -11.13
N VAL A 31 -6.82 -6.88 -12.33
CA VAL A 31 -5.44 -6.43 -12.54
C VAL A 31 -5.13 -5.18 -11.72
N TYR A 32 -6.04 -4.21 -11.71
CA TYR A 32 -5.89 -2.98 -10.94
C TYR A 32 -5.85 -3.28 -9.44
N THR A 33 -6.82 -4.02 -8.91
CA THR A 33 -6.89 -4.34 -7.48
C THR A 33 -5.66 -5.13 -7.01
N PHE A 34 -5.22 -6.14 -7.78
CA PHE A 34 -3.99 -6.87 -7.48
C PHE A 34 -2.77 -5.97 -7.54
N GLY A 35 -2.68 -5.08 -8.53
CA GLY A 35 -1.61 -4.10 -8.63
C GLY A 35 -1.56 -3.17 -7.42
N VAL A 36 -2.70 -2.61 -7.01
CA VAL A 36 -2.80 -1.72 -5.85
C VAL A 36 -2.42 -2.45 -4.56
N VAL A 37 -2.89 -3.69 -4.36
CA VAL A 37 -2.51 -4.50 -3.20
C VAL A 37 -1.01 -4.80 -3.19
N PHE A 38 -0.46 -5.22 -4.33
CA PHE A 38 0.96 -5.54 -4.46
C PHE A 38 1.86 -4.33 -4.18
N TRP A 39 1.61 -3.20 -4.85
CA TRP A 39 2.37 -1.98 -4.65
C TRP A 39 2.16 -1.38 -3.25
N GLY A 40 0.94 -1.47 -2.70
CA GLY A 40 0.64 -1.06 -1.34
C GLY A 40 1.43 -1.86 -0.29
N ALA A 41 1.48 -3.19 -0.45
CA ALA A 41 2.25 -4.07 0.43
C ALA A 41 3.76 -3.78 0.33
N MET A 42 4.27 -3.60 -0.90
CA MET A 42 5.67 -3.23 -1.15
C MET A 42 6.04 -1.90 -0.46
N ALA A 43 5.20 -0.87 -0.58
CA ALA A 43 5.42 0.41 0.07
C ALA A 43 5.48 0.29 1.60
N ILE A 44 4.55 -0.47 2.21
CA ILE A 44 4.55 -0.71 3.66
C ILE A 44 5.82 -1.47 4.09
N GLY A 45 6.21 -2.48 3.32
CA GLY A 45 7.45 -3.24 3.52
C GLY A 45 8.69 -2.34 3.48
N ALA A 46 8.78 -1.45 2.49
CA ALA A 46 9.89 -0.51 2.36
C ALA A 46 9.99 0.47 3.55
N ILE A 47 8.86 1.00 4.05
CA ILE A 47 8.87 1.86 5.25
C ILE A 47 9.35 1.07 6.48
N ASN A 48 8.89 -0.17 6.65
CA ASN A 48 9.34 -1.03 7.73
C ASN A 48 10.85 -1.26 7.67
N LEU A 49 11.37 -1.59 6.49
CA LEU A 49 12.79 -1.81 6.27
C LEU A 49 13.60 -0.54 6.56
N MET A 50 13.17 0.62 6.08
CA MET A 50 13.85 1.89 6.33
C MET A 50 13.85 2.25 7.83
N GLU A 51 12.75 1.98 8.53
CA GLU A 51 12.67 2.18 9.98
C GLU A 51 13.61 1.24 10.74
N TYR A 52 13.73 -0.01 10.30
CA TYR A 52 14.69 -0.97 10.86
C TYR A 52 16.15 -0.52 10.65
N ILE A 53 16.50 -0.13 9.41
CA ILE A 53 17.85 0.35 9.07
C ILE A 53 18.19 1.60 9.90
N LYS A 54 17.29 2.58 10.01
CA LYS A 54 17.50 3.76 10.87
C LYS A 54 17.78 3.40 12.32
N ARG A 55 17.05 2.44 12.89
CA ARG A 55 17.29 1.97 14.27
C ARG A 55 18.64 1.29 14.43
N ARG A 56 19.16 0.65 13.38
CA ARG A 56 20.47 0.00 13.39
C ARG A 56 21.64 0.97 13.18
N MET A 57 21.45 2.03 12.39
CA MET A 57 22.49 3.06 12.17
C MET A 57 22.55 4.11 13.29
N SER A 58 21.47 4.31 14.04
CA SER A 58 21.43 5.23 15.19
C SER A 58 21.94 4.59 16.49
N LYS A 59 22.45 3.36 16.43
CA LYS A 59 23.12 2.63 17.51
C LYS A 59 24.60 2.55 17.19
#